data_AF-A0A3D4A1T2-F1
#
_entry.id   AF-A0A3D4A1T2-F1
#
_cell.length_a   1.000
_cell.length_b   1.000
_cell.length_c   1.000
_cell.angle_alpha   90.00
_cell.angle_beta   90.00
_cell.angle_gamma   90.00
#
_symmetry.space_group_name_H-M   'P 1'
#
loop_
_entity.id
_entity.type
_entity.pdbx_description
1 polymer ?
#
loop_
_entity_poly.entity_id
_entity_poly.type
_entity_poly.pdbx_seq_one_letter_code
_entity_poly.pdbx_strand_id
1 'polypeptide(L)'
;MGIIAMCLIRAYRAHLLITVFCFLAVPCVVVAASPLDEVKPFLNKYCLECHGADLQENNKRFDNLDTSLAKLETLQLWQGIVDQLNLGDMPPKDAPQPTNNEVARVIRVVSPRLQDAYAELRSTGGQTVTRRLNRFELRNTIRDLLYIDDPELRIGNRPRLIDNNGNGRVENTSTDPFRSFPADEIEDGFDNIGNRLVMSDFLLKL
;
A
#
# COMPACT_ATOMS: atom_id res chain seq x y z
N MET A 1 -57.51 45.92 -40.03
CA MET A 1 -56.06 45.83 -40.30
C MET A 1 -55.21 45.90 -39.01
N GLY A 2 -55.74 45.41 -37.89
CA GLY A 2 -54.96 45.04 -36.70
C GLY A 2 -54.89 43.53 -36.64
N ILE A 3 -53.74 42.98 -36.23
CA ILE A 3 -53.47 41.63 -35.69
C ILE A 3 -51.98 41.25 -35.87
N ILE A 4 -51.23 41.84 -36.82
CA ILE A 4 -49.86 41.38 -37.13
C ILE A 4 -48.76 42.00 -36.23
N ALA A 5 -48.97 43.16 -35.61
CA ALA A 5 -47.89 43.90 -34.92
C ALA A 5 -47.62 43.50 -33.45
N MET A 6 -48.46 42.66 -32.83
CA MET A 6 -48.41 42.42 -31.37
C MET A 6 -47.65 41.15 -30.95
N CYS A 7 -47.07 40.40 -31.90
CA CYS A 7 -46.46 39.09 -31.61
C CYS A 7 -44.94 39.15 -31.37
N LEU A 8 -44.24 40.17 -31.88
CA LEU A 8 -42.77 40.21 -31.83
C LEU A 8 -42.18 40.73 -30.51
N ILE A 9 -42.92 41.50 -29.71
CA ILE A 9 -42.36 42.13 -28.48
C ILE A 9 -42.33 41.15 -27.29
N ARG A 10 -43.10 40.07 -27.33
CA ARG A 10 -43.20 39.08 -26.23
C ARG A 10 -42.06 38.04 -26.22
N ALA A 11 -41.38 37.85 -27.35
CA ALA A 11 -40.30 36.87 -27.49
C ALA A 11 -38.98 37.33 -26.85
N TYR A 12 -38.65 38.63 -26.90
CA TYR A 12 -37.37 39.14 -26.41
C TYR A 12 -37.24 39.20 -24.87
N ARG A 13 -38.37 39.29 -24.14
CA ARG A 13 -38.37 39.31 -22.66
C ARG A 13 -38.18 37.92 -22.03
N ALA A 14 -38.52 36.85 -22.75
CA ALA A 14 -38.35 35.48 -22.27
C ALA A 14 -36.90 35.00 -22.40
N HIS A 15 -36.15 35.48 -23.39
CA HIS A 15 -34.75 35.10 -23.60
C HIS A 15 -33.77 35.81 -22.67
N LEU A 16 -34.12 36.99 -22.13
CA LEU A 16 -33.26 37.72 -21.18
C LEU A 16 -33.29 37.11 -19.76
N LEU A 17 -34.35 36.41 -19.38
CA LEU A 17 -34.48 35.79 -18.06
C LEU A 17 -33.87 34.37 -17.99
N ILE A 18 -33.79 33.66 -19.12
CA ILE A 18 -33.25 32.30 -19.19
C ILE A 18 -31.71 32.30 -19.23
N THR A 19 -31.08 33.33 -19.80
CA THR A 19 -29.62 33.43 -19.86
C THR A 19 -28.97 33.84 -18.53
N VAL A 20 -29.70 34.53 -17.64
CA VAL A 20 -29.19 34.94 -16.32
C VAL A 20 -29.22 33.80 -15.30
N PHE A 21 -30.15 32.84 -15.44
CA PHE A 21 -30.28 31.72 -14.49
C PHE A 21 -29.24 30.61 -14.71
N CYS A 22 -28.61 30.54 -15.88
CA CYS A 22 -27.67 29.47 -16.22
C CYS A 22 -26.21 29.74 -15.79
N PHE A 23 -25.89 30.96 -15.31
CA PHE A 23 -24.54 31.33 -14.90
C PHE A 23 -24.25 31.14 -13.39
N LEU A 24 -25.23 30.68 -12.60
CA LEU A 24 -25.15 30.65 -11.13
C LEU A 24 -24.88 29.27 -10.51
N ALA A 25 -24.68 28.23 -11.33
CA ALA A 25 -24.36 26.89 -10.86
C ALA A 25 -23.00 26.43 -11.40
N VAL A 26 -21.94 27.15 -11.04
CA VAL A 26 -20.59 26.56 -11.08
C VAL A 26 -20.47 25.72 -9.80
N PRO A 27 -20.46 24.37 -9.89
CA PRO A 27 -20.16 23.55 -8.73
C PRO A 27 -18.71 23.86 -8.34
N CYS A 28 -18.53 24.53 -7.20
CA CYS A 28 -17.23 24.68 -6.57
C CYS A 28 -16.81 23.28 -6.11
N VAL A 29 -15.97 22.62 -6.91
CA VAL A 29 -15.30 21.39 -6.50
C VAL A 29 -14.28 21.80 -5.44
N VAL A 30 -14.67 21.69 -4.18
CA VAL A 30 -13.74 21.83 -3.07
C VAL A 30 -12.86 20.59 -3.08
N VAL A 31 -11.66 20.71 -3.64
CA VAL A 31 -10.61 19.70 -3.47
C VAL A 31 -10.28 19.69 -1.98
N ALA A 32 -10.72 18.65 -1.27
CA ALA A 32 -10.33 18.44 0.11
C ALA A 32 -8.80 18.31 0.15
N ALA A 33 -8.13 19.23 0.85
CA ALA A 33 -6.69 19.14 1.07
C ALA A 33 -6.37 17.81 1.75
N SER A 34 -5.33 17.11 1.29
CA SER A 34 -4.87 15.91 1.96
C SER A 34 -4.37 16.33 3.34
N PRO A 35 -4.70 15.64 4.43
CA PRO A 35 -4.16 16.03 5.73
C PRO A 35 -2.63 15.89 5.80
N LEU A 36 -2.00 15.19 4.85
CA LEU A 36 -0.53 15.17 4.71
C LEU A 36 0.03 16.50 4.18
N ASP A 37 -0.81 17.37 3.61
CA ASP A 37 -0.40 18.73 3.22
C ASP A 37 0.08 19.55 4.42
N GLU A 38 -0.39 19.24 5.64
CA GLU A 38 0.07 19.85 6.90
C GLU A 38 1.56 19.57 7.19
N VAL A 39 2.13 18.52 6.59
CA VAL A 39 3.53 18.11 6.79
C VAL A 39 4.47 18.80 5.81
N LYS A 40 3.97 19.37 4.70
CA LYS A 40 4.79 20.05 3.68
C LYS A 40 5.73 21.12 4.25
N PRO A 41 5.33 21.99 5.19
CA PRO A 41 6.24 22.97 5.78
C PRO A 41 7.43 22.33 6.50
N PHE A 42 7.25 21.17 7.12
CA PHE A 42 8.31 20.42 7.77
C PHE A 42 9.30 19.86 6.73
N LEU A 43 8.79 19.23 5.66
CA LEU A 43 9.64 18.70 4.58
C LEU A 43 10.43 19.81 3.89
N ASN A 44 9.80 20.95 3.64
CA ASN A 44 10.44 22.11 3.03
C ASN A 44 11.61 22.63 3.87
N LYS A 45 11.48 22.58 5.20
CA LYS A 45 12.50 23.11 6.11
C LYS A 45 13.66 22.14 6.34
N TYR A 46 13.38 20.84 6.41
CA TYR A 46 14.34 19.85 6.91
C TYR A 46 14.75 18.79 5.88
N CYS A 47 14.03 18.64 4.77
CA CYS A 47 14.24 17.54 3.84
C CYS A 47 14.65 17.99 2.43
N LEU A 48 14.11 19.11 1.93
CA LEU A 48 14.30 19.52 0.53
C LEU A 48 15.71 20.00 0.16
N GLU A 49 16.54 20.34 1.14
CA GLU A 49 17.94 20.70 0.86
C GLU A 49 18.71 19.51 0.27
N CYS A 50 18.46 18.30 0.79
CA CYS A 50 19.15 17.07 0.37
C CYS A 50 18.31 16.18 -0.56
N HIS A 51 16.98 16.32 -0.53
CA HIS A 51 16.02 15.54 -1.29
C HIS A 51 15.12 16.41 -2.17
N GLY A 52 15.65 17.52 -2.68
CA GLY A 52 14.94 18.46 -3.56
C GLY A 52 15.19 18.20 -5.05
N ALA A 53 14.94 19.23 -5.86
CA ALA A 53 15.21 19.18 -7.30
C ALA A 53 16.72 19.15 -7.60
N ASP A 54 17.52 19.89 -6.82
CA ASP A 54 18.94 20.11 -7.05
C ASP A 54 19.81 18.95 -6.53
N LEU A 55 19.49 18.43 -5.35
CA LEU A 55 20.16 17.30 -4.72
C LEU A 55 19.14 16.20 -4.39
N GLN A 56 19.48 14.95 -4.70
CA GLN A 56 18.62 13.78 -4.55
C GLN A 56 19.40 12.66 -3.86
N GLU A 57 19.76 12.89 -2.60
CA GLU A 57 20.51 11.87 -1.86
C GLU A 57 19.76 10.54 -1.80
N ASN A 58 20.51 9.46 -1.99
CA ASN A 58 19.97 8.10 -2.07
C ASN A 58 18.85 7.92 -3.11
N ASN A 59 18.86 8.72 -4.18
CA ASN A 59 17.82 8.74 -5.22
C ASN A 59 16.41 9.00 -4.68
N LYS A 60 16.29 9.81 -3.62
CA LYS A 60 15.00 10.23 -3.05
C LYS A 60 14.76 11.72 -3.32
N ARG A 61 13.55 12.02 -3.78
CA ARG A 61 13.10 13.37 -4.16
C ARG A 61 11.73 13.64 -3.54
N PHE A 62 11.58 14.76 -2.82
CA PHE A 62 10.40 15.07 -2.01
C PHE A 62 9.71 16.39 -2.39
N ASP A 63 10.26 17.21 -3.28
CA ASP A 63 9.62 18.46 -3.74
C ASP A 63 8.33 18.20 -4.54
N ASN A 64 8.24 17.03 -5.17
CA ASN A 64 7.07 16.54 -5.89
C ASN A 64 6.39 15.35 -5.20
N LEU A 65 6.65 15.15 -3.90
CA LEU A 65 6.03 14.07 -3.15
C LEU A 65 4.52 14.26 -3.08
N ASP A 66 3.80 13.29 -3.65
CA ASP A 66 2.35 13.27 -3.63
C ASP A 66 1.85 13.03 -2.19
N THR A 67 0.77 13.72 -1.82
CA THR A 67 0.08 13.57 -0.54
C THR A 67 -1.09 12.57 -0.63
N SER A 68 -1.33 12.00 -1.81
CA SER A 68 -2.22 10.84 -2.01
C SER A 68 -1.47 9.53 -1.76
N LEU A 69 -1.94 8.74 -0.79
CA LEU A 69 -1.37 7.43 -0.44
C LEU A 69 -1.92 6.27 -1.29
N ALA A 70 -2.55 6.56 -2.44
CA ALA A 70 -3.17 5.54 -3.28
C ALA A 70 -2.17 4.63 -4.03
N LYS A 71 -0.93 5.10 -4.24
CA LYS A 71 0.12 4.34 -4.93
C LYS A 71 1.09 3.74 -3.92
N LEU A 72 1.47 2.48 -4.14
CA LEU A 72 2.44 1.78 -3.27
C LEU A 72 3.78 2.52 -3.18
N GLU A 73 4.27 3.06 -4.29
CA GLU A 73 5.54 3.83 -4.31
C GLU A 73 5.49 5.06 -3.40
N THR A 74 4.41 5.86 -3.49
CA THR A 74 4.21 7.03 -2.61
C THR A 74 4.12 6.61 -1.15
N LEU A 75 3.39 5.54 -0.86
CA LEU A 75 3.24 5.00 0.48
C LEU A 75 4.59 4.57 1.09
N GLN A 76 5.43 3.89 0.30
CA GLN A 76 6.77 3.47 0.71
C GLN A 76 7.69 4.67 0.98
N LEU A 77 7.60 5.73 0.18
CA LEU A 77 8.36 6.97 0.42
C LEU A 77 7.98 7.61 1.76
N TRP A 78 6.68 7.76 2.02
CA TRP A 78 6.20 8.30 3.30
C TRP A 78 6.55 7.40 4.49
N GLN A 79 6.51 6.08 4.33
CA GLN A 79 6.98 5.13 5.35
C GLN A 79 8.46 5.35 5.66
N GLY A 80 9.30 5.45 4.62
CA GLY A 80 10.72 5.72 4.79
C GLY A 80 11.00 7.03 5.52
N ILE A 81 10.24 8.09 5.26
CA ILE A 81 10.35 9.36 6.00
C ILE A 81 10.07 9.13 7.49
N VAL A 82 8.97 8.46 7.82
CA VAL A 82 8.61 8.18 9.23
C VAL A 82 9.66 7.32 9.91
N ASP A 83 10.21 6.31 9.22
CA ASP A 83 11.23 5.42 9.76
C ASP A 83 12.52 6.18 10.08
N GLN A 84 13.01 7.00 9.15
CA GLN A 84 14.21 7.81 9.36
C GLN A 84 14.03 8.84 10.49
N LEU A 85 12.85 9.43 10.60
CA LEU A 85 12.51 10.35 11.70
C LEU A 85 12.44 9.63 13.05
N ASN A 86 11.94 8.39 13.10
CA ASN A 86 11.92 7.58 14.33
C ASN A 86 13.33 7.15 14.75
N LEU A 87 14.22 6.88 13.80
CA LEU A 87 15.62 6.54 14.05
C LEU A 87 16.43 7.78 14.50
N GLY A 88 15.98 8.98 14.11
CA GLY A 88 16.73 10.22 14.34
C GLY A 88 17.95 10.35 13.42
N ASP A 89 17.99 9.59 12.33
CA ASP A 89 19.06 9.60 11.34
C ASP A 89 18.92 10.78 10.36
N MET A 90 17.69 11.28 10.18
CA MET A 90 17.37 12.41 9.32
C MET A 90 16.72 13.55 10.09
N PRO A 91 17.13 14.81 9.84
CA PRO A 91 18.20 15.24 8.93
C PRO A 91 19.61 14.82 9.41
N PRO A 92 20.64 14.82 8.54
CA PRO A 92 22.00 14.49 8.96
C PRO A 92 22.57 15.53 9.93
N LYS A 93 23.62 15.16 10.69
CA LYS A 93 24.12 15.97 11.82
C LYS A 93 24.62 17.37 11.46
N ASP A 94 24.99 17.58 10.21
CA ASP A 94 25.45 18.84 9.61
C ASP A 94 24.30 19.73 9.10
N ALA A 95 23.07 19.21 9.04
CA ALA A 95 21.86 19.95 8.68
C ALA A 95 21.06 20.43 9.90
N PRO A 96 20.16 21.43 9.73
CA PRO A 96 19.28 21.89 10.80
C PRO A 96 18.44 20.76 11.39
N GLN A 97 18.53 20.57 12.70
CA GLN A 97 17.82 19.49 13.39
C GLN A 97 16.44 19.94 13.89
N PRO A 98 15.37 19.17 13.62
CA PRO A 98 14.05 19.43 14.18
C PRO A 98 14.04 19.13 15.68
N THR A 99 13.17 19.82 16.41
CA THR A 99 12.90 19.48 17.81
C THR A 99 12.11 18.17 17.90
N ASN A 100 12.27 17.42 19.00
CA ASN A 100 11.47 16.20 19.25
C ASN A 100 9.96 16.44 19.12
N ASN A 101 9.48 17.64 19.47
CA ASN A 101 8.08 18.01 19.34
C ASN A 101 7.64 18.19 17.87
N GLU A 102 8.50 18.73 17.00
CA GLU A 102 8.21 18.80 15.56
C GLU A 102 8.16 17.40 14.94
N VAL A 103 9.14 16.56 15.24
CA VAL A 103 9.20 15.17 14.78
C VAL A 103 7.97 14.39 15.24
N ALA A 104 7.63 14.47 16.53
CA ALA A 104 6.46 13.79 17.08
C ALA A 104 5.13 14.26 16.48
N ARG A 105 5.02 15.53 16.06
CA ARG A 105 3.84 16.02 15.33
C ARG A 105 3.72 15.38 13.96
N VAL A 106 4.82 15.33 13.21
CA VAL A 106 4.85 14.69 11.88
C VAL A 106 4.46 13.22 11.98
N ILE A 107 5.12 12.46 12.87
CA ILE A 107 4.83 11.03 13.07
C ILE A 107 3.36 10.80 13.42
N ARG A 108 2.78 11.64 14.30
CA ARG A 108 1.37 11.54 14.72
C ARG A 108 0.40 11.78 13.56
N VAL A 109 0.75 12.64 12.61
CA VAL A 109 -0.07 12.89 11.43
C VAL A 109 0.10 11.76 10.41
N VAL A 110 1.33 11.36 10.10
CA VAL A 110 1.60 10.44 8.99
C VAL A 110 1.27 8.99 9.35
N SER A 111 1.64 8.51 10.55
CA SER A 111 1.61 7.08 10.87
C SER A 111 0.22 6.44 10.81
N PRO A 112 -0.86 7.04 11.36
CA PRO A 112 -2.20 6.46 11.26
C PRO A 112 -2.67 6.35 9.80
N ARG A 113 -2.32 7.32 8.96
CA ARG A 113 -2.71 7.34 7.54
C ARG A 113 -1.98 6.27 6.73
N LEU A 114 -0.70 6.03 7.05
CA LEU A 114 0.03 4.90 6.50
C LEU A 114 -0.63 3.59 6.90
N GLN A 115 -1.00 3.42 8.18
CA GLN A 115 -1.68 2.21 8.64
C GLN A 115 -3.00 1.99 7.89
N ASP A 116 -3.83 3.03 7.77
CA ASP A 116 -5.10 2.95 7.04
C ASP A 116 -4.89 2.63 5.56
N ALA A 117 -3.94 3.29 4.90
CA ALA A 117 -3.66 3.06 3.48
C ALA A 117 -3.08 1.65 3.22
N TYR A 118 -2.21 1.15 4.09
CA TYR A 118 -1.74 -0.23 4.04
C TYR A 118 -2.85 -1.24 4.33
N ALA A 119 -3.78 -0.92 5.23
CA ALA A 119 -4.94 -1.77 5.50
C ALA A 119 -5.86 -1.82 4.28
N GLU A 120 -6.09 -0.69 3.61
CA GLU A 120 -6.89 -0.61 2.39
C GLU A 120 -6.23 -1.36 1.23
N LEU A 121 -4.92 -1.22 1.02
CA LEU A 121 -4.20 -1.98 -0.01
C LEU A 121 -4.22 -3.48 0.22
N ARG A 122 -4.26 -3.93 1.48
CA ARG A 122 -4.40 -5.34 1.84
C ARG A 122 -5.86 -5.79 1.89
N SER A 123 -6.79 -4.85 1.92
CA SER A 123 -8.22 -5.14 1.97
C SER A 123 -8.63 -5.78 0.65
N THR A 124 -9.42 -6.83 0.75
CA THR A 124 -10.06 -7.47 -0.40
C THR A 124 -11.39 -6.80 -0.73
N GLY A 125 -11.65 -5.61 -0.18
CA GLY A 125 -12.94 -4.92 -0.30
C GLY A 125 -14.10 -5.69 0.32
N GLY A 126 -13.82 -6.57 1.30
CA GLY A 126 -14.81 -7.48 1.87
C GLY A 126 -15.15 -8.68 0.99
N GLN A 127 -14.44 -8.87 -0.13
CA GLN A 127 -14.57 -10.06 -0.95
C GLN A 127 -13.76 -11.21 -0.36
N THR A 128 -14.35 -12.40 -0.28
CA THR A 128 -13.61 -13.62 0.02
C THR A 128 -12.78 -13.97 -1.20
N VAL A 129 -11.52 -13.55 -1.22
CA VAL A 129 -10.55 -14.02 -2.22
C VAL A 129 -10.19 -15.47 -1.90
N THR A 130 -10.59 -16.37 -2.79
CA THR A 130 -10.10 -17.73 -2.80
C THR A 130 -8.64 -17.70 -3.23
N ARG A 131 -7.78 -18.27 -2.39
CA ARG A 131 -6.37 -18.41 -2.67
C ARG A 131 -5.95 -19.87 -2.58
N ARG A 132 -4.93 -20.22 -3.34
CA ARG A 132 -4.19 -21.48 -3.16
C ARG A 132 -3.55 -21.49 -1.76
N LEU A 133 -3.46 -22.68 -1.18
CA LEU A 133 -2.68 -22.94 0.03
C LEU A 133 -1.20 -23.04 -0.34
N ASN A 134 -0.33 -22.46 0.48
CA ASN A 134 1.10 -22.69 0.38
C ASN A 134 1.44 -24.13 0.83
N ARG A 135 2.64 -24.64 0.55
CA ARG A 135 3.07 -26.01 0.87
C ARG A 135 2.93 -26.33 2.35
N PHE A 136 3.25 -25.38 3.23
CA PHE A 136 3.15 -25.56 4.67
C PHE A 136 1.69 -25.66 5.13
N GLU A 137 0.82 -24.79 4.61
CA GLU A 137 -0.62 -24.80 4.85
C GLU A 137 -1.24 -26.10 4.33
N LEU A 138 -0.95 -26.50 3.09
CA LEU A 138 -1.43 -27.74 2.49
C LEU A 138 -1.06 -28.97 3.34
N ARG A 139 0.21 -29.05 3.77
CA ARG A 139 0.69 -30.11 4.66
C ARG A 139 -0.13 -30.18 5.95
N ASN A 140 -0.33 -29.04 6.63
CA ASN A 140 -1.08 -28.99 7.88
C ASN A 140 -2.57 -29.31 7.66
N THR A 141 -3.17 -28.79 6.58
CA THR A 141 -4.57 -29.06 6.22
C THR A 141 -4.81 -30.54 5.98
N ILE A 142 -3.96 -31.22 5.20
CA ILE A 142 -4.11 -32.66 4.96
C ILE A 142 -3.89 -33.46 6.24
N ARG A 143 -2.88 -33.10 7.04
CA ARG A 143 -2.65 -33.72 8.34
C ARG A 143 -3.90 -33.65 9.22
N ASP A 144 -4.50 -32.47 9.31
CA ASP A 144 -5.64 -32.20 10.19
C ASP A 144 -6.94 -32.83 9.66
N LEU A 145 -7.19 -32.75 8.34
CA LEU A 145 -8.40 -33.33 7.72
C LEU A 145 -8.41 -34.86 7.77
N LEU A 146 -7.25 -35.49 7.59
CA LEU A 146 -7.12 -36.96 7.56
C LEU A 146 -6.70 -37.54 8.92
N TYR A 147 -6.58 -36.70 9.96
CA TYR A 147 -6.15 -37.09 11.30
C TYR A 147 -4.83 -37.87 11.30
N ILE A 148 -3.86 -37.44 10.48
CA ILE A 148 -2.54 -38.08 10.39
C ILE A 148 -1.70 -37.63 11.59
N ASP A 149 -1.51 -38.52 12.57
CA ASP A 149 -0.63 -38.28 13.72
C ASP A 149 0.78 -38.84 13.44
N ASP A 150 1.45 -38.26 12.44
CA ASP A 150 2.84 -38.59 12.12
C ASP A 150 3.78 -37.57 12.80
N PRO A 151 4.73 -38.01 13.65
CA PRO A 151 5.74 -37.16 14.26
C PRO A 151 6.53 -36.32 13.25
N GLU A 152 6.74 -36.82 12.04
CA GLU A 152 7.44 -36.10 10.99
C GLU A 152 6.66 -34.90 10.46
N LEU A 153 5.33 -35.00 10.48
CA LEU A 153 4.41 -33.97 10.01
C LEU A 153 4.04 -32.95 11.11
N ARG A 154 4.53 -33.12 12.34
CA ARG A 154 4.31 -32.14 13.44
C ARG A 154 5.00 -30.81 13.17
N ILE A 155 4.35 -29.72 13.62
CA ILE A 155 4.88 -28.36 13.52
C ILE A 155 6.17 -28.27 14.35
N GLY A 156 7.23 -27.72 13.75
CA GLY A 156 8.53 -27.57 14.40
C GLY A 156 9.47 -28.78 14.30
N ASN A 157 9.04 -29.88 13.66
CA ASN A 157 9.95 -30.97 13.38
C ASN A 157 11.05 -30.52 12.41
N ARG A 158 12.31 -30.59 12.88
CA ARG A 158 13.50 -30.36 12.06
C ARG A 158 14.06 -31.72 11.68
N PRO A 159 14.14 -32.05 10.39
CA PRO A 159 14.75 -33.31 10.00
C PRO A 159 16.17 -33.39 10.50
N ARG A 160 16.55 -34.59 10.89
CA ARG A 160 17.94 -34.88 11.20
C ARG A 160 18.73 -34.81 9.89
N LEU A 161 19.85 -34.11 9.96
CA LEU A 161 20.88 -34.12 8.94
C LEU A 161 21.90 -35.17 9.35
N ILE A 162 22.12 -36.18 8.51
CA ILE A 162 23.07 -37.27 8.79
C ILE A 162 24.14 -37.25 7.70
N ASP A 163 25.41 -37.25 8.10
CA ASP A 163 26.52 -37.54 7.21
C ASP A 163 26.78 -39.05 7.24
N ASN A 164 26.45 -39.74 6.14
CA ASN A 164 26.52 -41.19 6.03
C ASN A 164 27.93 -41.70 5.70
N ASN A 165 28.85 -40.85 5.25
CA ASN A 165 30.15 -41.29 4.71
C ASN A 165 31.35 -40.42 5.15
N GLY A 166 31.14 -39.45 6.05
CA GLY A 166 32.17 -38.60 6.63
C GLY A 166 32.75 -37.56 5.66
N ASN A 167 32.11 -37.30 4.53
CA ASN A 167 32.60 -36.35 3.52
C ASN A 167 32.10 -34.91 3.74
N GLY A 168 31.35 -34.65 4.82
CA GLY A 168 30.77 -33.36 5.15
C GLY A 168 29.50 -33.02 4.36
N ARG A 169 29.01 -33.90 3.48
CA ARG A 169 27.69 -33.79 2.87
C ARG A 169 26.69 -34.47 3.77
N VAL A 170 25.71 -33.70 4.20
CA VAL A 170 24.60 -34.19 5.00
C VAL A 170 23.40 -34.52 4.13
N GLU A 171 22.81 -35.67 4.36
CA GLU A 171 21.55 -36.08 3.77
C GLU A 171 20.42 -35.83 4.78
N ASN A 172 19.26 -35.43 4.26
CA ASN A 172 18.09 -35.16 5.07
C ASN A 172 17.27 -36.45 5.20
N THR A 173 16.99 -36.90 6.42
CA THR A 173 16.25 -38.15 6.65
C THR A 173 14.74 -37.98 6.81
N SER A 174 14.18 -36.85 6.39
CA SER A 174 12.72 -36.63 6.45
C SER A 174 12.00 -37.50 5.42
N THR A 175 10.99 -38.24 5.85
CA THR A 175 10.02 -39.00 5.04
C THR A 175 8.80 -38.16 4.64
N ASP A 176 8.68 -36.93 5.17
CA ASP A 176 7.62 -35.95 4.80
C ASP A 176 7.35 -35.87 3.27
N PRO A 177 6.21 -36.40 2.78
CA PRO A 177 5.88 -36.44 1.37
C PRO A 177 5.59 -35.05 0.79
N PHE A 178 5.33 -34.03 1.62
CA PHE A 178 5.06 -32.68 1.16
C PHE A 178 6.33 -31.94 0.68
N ARG A 179 7.52 -32.50 0.94
CA ARG A 179 8.79 -31.90 0.52
C ARG A 179 9.08 -32.01 -0.97
N SER A 180 8.55 -33.05 -1.62
CA SER A 180 8.69 -33.18 -3.07
C SER A 180 7.83 -32.19 -3.85
N PHE A 181 6.91 -31.48 -3.18
CA PHE A 181 6.19 -30.40 -3.82
C PHE A 181 7.12 -29.21 -4.10
N PRO A 182 6.91 -28.49 -5.22
CA PRO A 182 7.64 -27.27 -5.52
C PRO A 182 7.63 -26.32 -4.32
N ALA A 183 8.76 -25.64 -4.09
CA ALA A 183 8.80 -24.55 -3.12
C ALA A 183 7.88 -23.42 -3.59
N ASP A 184 7.24 -22.74 -2.64
CA ASP A 184 6.47 -21.54 -2.96
C ASP A 184 7.42 -20.39 -3.32
N GLU A 185 6.89 -19.40 -4.04
CA GLU A 185 7.65 -18.18 -4.36
C GLU A 185 8.02 -17.44 -3.07
N ILE A 186 9.23 -16.90 -3.05
CA ILE A 186 9.78 -16.15 -1.93
C ILE A 186 9.55 -14.65 -2.18
N GLU A 187 8.94 -13.94 -1.23
CA GLU A 187 8.83 -12.48 -1.25
C GLU A 187 9.67 -11.92 -0.11
N ASP A 188 10.50 -10.93 -0.43
CA ASP A 188 11.43 -10.29 0.52
C ASP A 188 12.34 -11.27 1.28
N GLY A 189 12.65 -12.42 0.68
CA GLY A 189 13.51 -13.45 1.29
C GLY A 189 12.79 -14.42 2.23
N PHE A 190 11.46 -14.35 2.36
CA PHE A 190 10.67 -15.24 3.21
C PHE A 190 9.69 -16.12 2.40
N ASP A 191 9.57 -17.39 2.82
CA ASP A 191 8.58 -18.36 2.32
C ASP A 191 7.25 -18.15 3.09
N ASN A 192 6.56 -17.03 2.84
CA ASN A 192 5.40 -16.62 3.64
C ASN A 192 4.22 -16.05 2.85
N ILE A 193 4.13 -16.30 1.55
CA ILE A 193 3.13 -15.62 0.73
C ILE A 193 1.77 -16.33 0.76
N GLY A 194 1.00 -16.14 1.83
CA GLY A 194 -0.45 -16.37 1.77
C GLY A 194 -1.15 -15.36 0.83
N ASN A 195 -0.63 -14.13 0.72
CA ASN A 195 -1.38 -13.01 0.14
C ASN A 195 -1.32 -12.87 -1.40
N ARG A 196 -0.40 -13.56 -2.09
CA ARG A 196 -0.26 -13.54 -3.58
C ARG A 196 -0.82 -14.79 -4.25
N LEU A 197 -1.19 -15.81 -3.47
CA LEU A 197 -1.78 -17.05 -4.00
C LEU A 197 -3.25 -16.89 -4.41
N VAL A 198 -3.73 -15.67 -4.62
CA VAL A 198 -5.11 -15.38 -5.04
C VAL A 198 -5.37 -16.06 -6.38
N MET A 199 -6.40 -16.92 -6.41
CA MET A 199 -6.84 -17.56 -7.64
C MET A 199 -7.37 -16.50 -8.59
N SER A 200 -7.01 -16.56 -9.87
CA SER A 200 -7.57 -15.65 -10.86
C SER A 200 -9.08 -15.87 -10.97
N ASP A 201 -9.84 -14.78 -11.19
CA ASP A 201 -11.30 -14.81 -11.38
C ASP A 201 -11.77 -15.82 -12.44
N PHE A 202 -10.90 -16.16 -13.40
CA PHE A 202 -11.18 -17.16 -14.42
C PHE A 202 -11.34 -18.57 -13.83
N LEU A 203 -10.53 -18.93 -12.83
CA LEU A 203 -10.56 -20.27 -12.20
C LEU A 203 -11.71 -20.44 -11.20
N LEU A 204 -12.40 -19.35 -10.82
CA LEU A 204 -13.50 -19.35 -9.86
C LEU A 204 -14.89 -19.43 -10.49
N LYS A 205 -14.96 -19.38 -11.83
CA LYS A 205 -16.22 -19.44 -12.60
C LYS A 205 -16.58 -20.85 -13.08
N LEU A 206 -15.93 -21.89 -12.55
CA LEU A 206 -16.24 -23.31 -12.84
C LEU A 206 -17.34 -23.84 -11.93
#